data_AF-A0A662HIY4-F1
#
_entry.id   AF-A0A662HIY4-F1
#
_cell.length_a   1.000
_cell.length_b   1.000
_cell.length_c   1.000
_cell.angle_alpha   90.00
_cell.angle_beta   90.00
_cell.angle_gamma   90.00
#
_symmetry.space_group_name_H-M   'P 1'
#
loop_
_entity.id
_entity.type
_entity.pdbx_description
1 polymer ?
#
loop_
_entity_poly.entity_id
_entity_poly.type
_entity_poly.pdbx_seq_one_letter_code
_entity_poly.pdbx_strand_id
1 'polypeptide(L)'
;MLEPRTGKVIAEELALLLSKRGILAWIMSKYEDAADLVAGAVEFLVSEGLAKLLGTKLYIGETPSKNYVLWNGQIDLDRLAFRRAPKGLPDVEVLTEDYTALVEVTLGTHPQTLINELRELTSHRPRHVPEPKLRILVAPQKAFKTLISYASEVRELTLLSLESLVIALAEEGRITFDELIRTSKINVKILKPEQPPAKNLLEAIGRELLKGHVVVALTVASIASSRKHSIYFNKTS
;
A
#
# COMPACT_ATOMS: atom_id res chain seq x y z
N MET A 1 -13.79 -10.22 -5.62
CA MET A 1 -14.27 -8.81 -5.48
C MET A 1 -14.63 -8.52 -4.01
N LEU A 2 -14.27 -7.34 -3.48
CA LEU A 2 -14.53 -6.91 -2.11
C LEU A 2 -15.19 -5.51 -2.06
N GLU A 3 -16.08 -5.32 -1.09
CA GLU A 3 -16.55 -3.98 -0.69
C GLU A 3 -15.49 -3.34 0.23
N PRO A 4 -15.02 -2.11 -0.04
CA PRO A 4 -14.03 -1.46 0.80
C PRO A 4 -14.53 -1.23 2.23
N ARG A 5 -13.64 -1.43 3.21
CA ARG A 5 -13.91 -1.12 4.63
C ARG A 5 -14.13 0.39 4.85
N THR A 6 -14.44 0.77 6.09
CA THR A 6 -14.59 2.19 6.44
C THR A 6 -13.28 2.94 6.21
N GLY A 7 -13.39 4.19 5.75
CA GLY A 7 -12.21 5.00 5.43
C GLY A 7 -11.32 5.17 6.65
N LYS A 8 -11.93 5.38 7.82
CA LYS A 8 -11.24 5.47 9.10
C LYS A 8 -10.36 4.25 9.43
N VAL A 9 -10.85 3.03 9.24
CA VAL A 9 -10.08 1.81 9.54
C VAL A 9 -8.89 1.67 8.60
N ILE A 10 -9.09 1.92 7.30
CA ILE A 10 -8.01 1.87 6.30
C ILE A 10 -6.95 2.94 6.62
N ALA A 11 -7.38 4.15 6.97
CA ALA A 11 -6.51 5.26 7.36
C ALA A 11 -5.67 4.93 8.60
N GLU A 12 -6.28 4.33 9.63
CA GLU A 12 -5.60 3.93 10.86
C GLU A 12 -4.50 2.88 10.59
N GLU A 13 -4.79 1.87 9.76
CA GLU A 13 -3.80 0.84 9.38
C GLU A 13 -2.66 1.40 8.53
N LEU A 14 -2.95 2.23 7.53
CA LEU A 14 -1.94 2.92 6.73
C LEU A 14 -1.06 3.82 7.60
N ALA A 15 -1.67 4.61 8.49
CA ALA A 15 -0.96 5.47 9.43
C ALA A 15 -0.04 4.67 10.36
N LEU A 16 -0.50 3.51 10.82
CA LEU A 16 0.30 2.62 11.66
C LEU A 16 1.55 2.13 10.92
N LEU A 17 1.40 1.63 9.69
CA LEU A 17 2.53 1.19 8.86
C LEU A 17 3.51 2.35 8.55
N LEU A 18 2.99 3.51 8.18
CA LEU A 18 3.78 4.73 7.95
C LEU A 18 4.59 5.16 9.19
N SER A 19 3.96 5.13 10.37
CA SER A 19 4.60 5.52 11.64
C SER A 19 5.77 4.60 12.00
N LYS A 20 5.77 3.36 11.50
CA LYS A 20 6.79 2.34 11.74
C LYS A 20 7.77 2.16 10.59
N ARG A 21 7.74 3.02 9.56
CA ARG A 21 8.56 2.90 8.34
C ARG A 21 10.05 2.63 8.57
N GLY A 22 10.66 3.24 9.59
CA GLY A 22 12.09 3.04 9.87
C GLY A 22 12.40 1.62 10.37
N ILE A 23 11.50 1.07 11.20
CA ILE A 23 11.58 -0.31 11.69
C ILE A 23 11.25 -1.27 10.56
N LEU A 24 10.20 -0.98 9.77
CA LEU A 24 9.82 -1.79 8.62
C LEU A 24 10.96 -1.86 7.59
N ALA A 25 11.57 -0.72 7.22
CA ALA A 25 12.71 -0.69 6.31
C ALA A 25 13.89 -1.55 6.80
N TRP A 26 14.18 -1.50 8.11
CA TRP A 26 15.19 -2.37 8.70
C TRP A 26 14.79 -3.86 8.63
N ILE A 27 13.55 -4.22 8.99
CA ILE A 27 13.05 -5.60 8.91
C ILE A 27 13.13 -6.12 7.46
N MET A 28 12.66 -5.34 6.49
CA MET A 28 12.71 -5.70 5.07
C MET A 28 14.15 -5.90 4.57
N SER A 29 15.13 -5.16 5.11
CA SER A 29 16.56 -5.37 4.79
C SER A 29 17.15 -6.65 5.38
N LYS A 30 16.50 -7.26 6.36
CA LYS A 30 16.99 -8.42 7.12
C LYS A 30 16.26 -9.72 6.80
N TYR A 31 15.03 -9.64 6.33
CA TYR A 31 14.18 -10.79 6.06
C TYR A 31 13.57 -10.64 4.67
N GLU A 32 14.04 -11.48 3.75
CA GLU A 32 13.69 -11.42 2.33
C GLU A 32 12.16 -11.49 2.11
N ASP A 33 11.48 -12.40 2.83
CA ASP A 33 10.02 -12.53 2.76
C ASP A 33 9.25 -11.37 3.41
N ALA A 34 9.85 -10.64 4.35
CA ALA A 34 9.13 -9.58 5.05
C ALA A 34 8.92 -8.34 4.16
N ALA A 35 9.79 -8.14 3.18
CA ALA A 35 9.63 -7.08 2.18
C ALA A 35 8.38 -7.32 1.33
N ASP A 36 8.20 -8.54 0.82
CA ASP A 36 7.03 -8.94 0.04
C ASP A 36 5.73 -8.77 0.83
N LEU A 37 5.72 -9.25 2.08
CA LEU A 37 4.54 -9.19 2.96
C LEU A 37 4.14 -7.75 3.31
N VAL A 38 5.11 -6.90 3.66
CA VAL A 38 4.82 -5.50 4.04
C VAL A 38 4.41 -4.69 2.82
N ALA A 39 5.09 -4.85 1.68
CA ALA A 39 4.74 -4.15 0.45
C ALA A 39 3.34 -4.55 -0.03
N GLY A 40 3.04 -5.86 -0.11
CA GLY A 40 1.72 -6.34 -0.52
C GLY A 40 0.60 -5.86 0.42
N ALA A 41 0.86 -5.78 1.73
CA ALA A 41 -0.10 -5.23 2.68
C ALA A 41 -0.39 -3.72 2.44
N VAL A 42 0.64 -2.94 2.12
CA VAL A 42 0.50 -1.50 1.83
C VAL A 42 -0.19 -1.29 0.49
N GLU A 43 0.21 -2.03 -0.56
CA GLU A 43 -0.44 -2.01 -1.87
C GLU A 43 -1.94 -2.33 -1.75
N PHE A 44 -2.28 -3.37 -0.96
CA PHE A 44 -3.67 -3.73 -0.69
C PHE A 44 -4.44 -2.59 -0.01
N LEU A 45 -3.90 -2.01 1.07
CA LEU A 45 -4.55 -0.91 1.79
C LEU A 45 -4.71 0.34 0.92
N VAL A 46 -3.73 0.65 0.07
CA VAL A 46 -3.84 1.76 -0.89
C VAL A 46 -4.92 1.47 -1.91
N SER A 47 -4.97 0.26 -2.46
CA SER A 47 -5.99 -0.17 -3.43
C SER A 47 -7.39 -0.10 -2.83
N GLU A 48 -7.57 -0.61 -1.60
CA GLU A 48 -8.83 -0.54 -0.88
C GLU A 48 -9.23 0.92 -0.57
N GLY A 49 -8.26 1.75 -0.17
CA GLY A 49 -8.46 3.16 0.08
C GLY A 49 -8.91 3.92 -1.16
N LEU A 50 -8.26 3.69 -2.30
CA LEU A 50 -8.67 4.27 -3.58
C LEU A 50 -10.09 3.81 -3.95
N ALA A 51 -10.39 2.51 -3.83
CA ALA A 51 -11.73 2.00 -4.10
C ALA A 51 -12.79 2.71 -3.23
N LYS A 52 -12.48 2.91 -1.94
CA LYS A 52 -13.35 3.61 -0.99
C LYS A 52 -13.64 5.06 -1.40
N LEU A 53 -12.59 5.83 -1.69
CA LEU A 53 -12.71 7.26 -2.02
C LEU A 53 -13.45 7.48 -3.34
N LEU A 54 -13.22 6.59 -4.32
CA LEU A 54 -13.83 6.64 -5.64
C LEU A 54 -15.25 6.04 -5.66
N GLY A 55 -15.71 5.47 -4.56
CA GLY A 55 -17.04 4.87 -4.47
C GLY A 55 -17.21 3.62 -5.35
N THR A 56 -16.15 2.84 -5.51
CA THR A 56 -16.14 1.59 -6.28
C THR A 56 -15.74 0.38 -5.43
N LYS A 57 -15.79 -0.81 -6.04
CA LYS A 57 -15.37 -2.08 -5.45
C LYS A 57 -13.90 -2.35 -5.73
N LEU A 58 -13.27 -3.09 -4.82
CA LEU A 58 -11.92 -3.60 -5.00
C LEU A 58 -11.96 -4.97 -5.67
N TYR A 59 -11.24 -5.13 -6.77
CA TYR A 59 -11.01 -6.40 -7.43
C TYR A 59 -9.63 -6.95 -7.08
N ILE A 60 -9.53 -8.28 -7.00
CA ILE A 60 -8.29 -9.00 -6.68
C ILE A 60 -8.27 -10.24 -7.57
N GLY A 61 -7.30 -10.34 -8.48
CA GLY A 61 -7.08 -11.52 -9.32
C GLY A 61 -8.19 -11.88 -10.34
N GLU A 62 -9.34 -11.20 -10.31
CA GLU A 62 -10.50 -11.43 -11.17
C GLU A 62 -10.62 -10.37 -12.26
N THR A 63 -11.20 -10.72 -13.40
CA THR A 63 -11.50 -9.76 -14.46
C THR A 63 -12.59 -8.77 -13.99
N PRO A 64 -12.29 -7.46 -13.97
CA PRO A 64 -13.25 -6.47 -13.51
C PRO A 64 -14.34 -6.21 -14.56
N SER A 65 -15.51 -5.75 -14.11
CA SER A 65 -16.68 -5.52 -14.98
C SER A 65 -16.72 -4.12 -15.61
N LYS A 66 -17.00 -3.10 -14.79
CA LYS A 66 -16.99 -1.67 -15.12
C LYS A 66 -16.62 -0.86 -13.88
N ASN A 67 -15.98 0.30 -14.04
CA ASN A 67 -15.49 1.18 -12.99
C ASN A 67 -14.88 0.42 -11.80
N TYR A 68 -13.57 0.24 -11.77
CA TYR A 68 -12.91 -0.60 -10.79
C TYR A 68 -11.61 0.00 -10.28
N VAL A 69 -11.25 -0.45 -9.08
CA VAL A 69 -9.86 -0.51 -8.63
C VAL A 69 -9.48 -1.98 -8.55
N LEU A 70 -8.42 -2.37 -9.23
CA LEU A 70 -7.90 -3.73 -9.27
C LEU A 70 -6.51 -3.71 -8.63
N TRP A 71 -6.35 -4.46 -7.54
CA TRP A 71 -5.04 -4.78 -7.00
C TRP A 71 -4.51 -6.04 -7.69
N ASN A 72 -3.31 -5.94 -8.28
CA ASN A 72 -2.68 -7.05 -9.00
C ASN A 72 -1.89 -8.02 -8.10
N GLY A 73 -1.83 -7.75 -6.80
CA GLY A 73 -1.27 -8.67 -5.81
C GLY A 73 -2.19 -9.85 -5.48
N GLN A 74 -1.83 -10.59 -4.44
CA GLN A 74 -2.52 -11.81 -4.03
C GLN A 74 -2.75 -11.87 -2.52
N ILE A 75 -3.91 -12.40 -2.12
CA ILE A 75 -4.15 -12.86 -0.75
C ILE A 75 -3.86 -14.37 -0.69
N ASP A 76 -2.87 -14.75 0.12
CA ASP A 76 -2.57 -16.13 0.49
C ASP A 76 -3.18 -16.40 1.87
N LEU A 77 -4.40 -16.94 1.89
CA LEU A 77 -5.16 -17.16 3.12
C LEU A 77 -4.54 -18.23 4.01
N ASP A 78 -3.85 -19.22 3.43
CA ASP A 78 -3.17 -20.29 4.20
C ASP A 78 -2.01 -19.72 5.01
N ARG A 79 -1.35 -18.70 4.48
CA ARG A 79 -0.25 -17.99 5.15
C ARG A 79 -0.66 -16.67 5.79
N LEU A 80 -1.94 -16.29 5.68
CA LEU A 80 -2.46 -15.01 6.15
C LEU A 80 -1.64 -13.82 5.61
N ALA A 81 -1.28 -13.90 4.33
CA ALA A 81 -0.32 -13.00 3.71
C ALA A 81 -0.93 -12.20 2.57
N PHE A 82 -0.54 -10.93 2.49
CA PHE A 82 -0.75 -10.07 1.34
C PHE A 82 0.56 -10.00 0.57
N ARG A 83 0.58 -10.43 -0.69
CA ARG A 83 1.78 -10.49 -1.53
C ARG A 83 1.68 -9.48 -2.66
N ARG A 84 2.85 -8.98 -3.08
CA ARG A 84 2.95 -7.96 -4.12
C ARG A 84 2.42 -8.42 -5.47
N ALA A 85 2.18 -7.46 -6.36
CA ALA A 85 1.94 -7.74 -7.76
C ALA A 85 3.11 -8.52 -8.41
N PRO A 86 2.85 -9.47 -9.33
CA PRO A 86 3.89 -10.12 -10.10
C PRO A 86 4.68 -9.12 -10.94
N LYS A 87 5.97 -9.42 -11.14
CA LYS A 87 6.86 -8.59 -11.96
C LYS A 87 6.28 -8.29 -13.35
N GLY A 88 6.32 -7.01 -13.74
CA GLY A 88 5.84 -6.55 -15.04
C GLY A 88 4.39 -6.08 -15.05
N LEU A 89 3.65 -6.30 -13.95
CA LEU A 89 2.33 -5.75 -13.72
C LEU A 89 2.42 -4.57 -12.73
N PRO A 90 1.58 -3.54 -12.91
CA PRO A 90 1.48 -2.46 -11.94
C PRO A 90 0.85 -2.95 -10.64
N ASP A 91 1.18 -2.34 -9.50
CA ASP A 91 0.57 -2.70 -8.22
C ASP A 91 -0.97 -2.57 -8.28
N VAL A 92 -1.46 -1.46 -8.84
CA VAL A 92 -2.90 -1.17 -8.96
C VAL A 92 -3.26 -0.64 -10.34
N GLU A 93 -4.40 -1.10 -10.85
CA GLU A 93 -5.08 -0.58 -12.03
C GLU A 93 -6.39 0.10 -11.64
N VAL A 94 -6.63 1.30 -12.18
CA VAL A 94 -7.88 2.03 -11.93
C VAL A 94 -8.54 2.39 -13.25
N LEU A 95 -9.82 2.06 -13.37
CA LEU A 95 -10.71 2.53 -14.43
C LEU A 95 -11.93 3.16 -13.77
N THR A 96 -12.25 4.38 -14.16
CA THR A 96 -13.57 4.98 -13.91
C THR A 96 -14.09 5.60 -15.21
N GLU A 97 -15.27 6.21 -15.15
CA GLU A 97 -15.83 6.95 -16.29
C GLU A 97 -14.90 8.08 -16.76
N ASP A 98 -14.21 8.73 -15.82
CA ASP A 98 -13.44 9.94 -16.11
C ASP A 98 -11.94 9.67 -16.36
N TYR A 99 -11.38 8.58 -15.82
CA TYR A 99 -9.93 8.35 -15.85
C TYR A 99 -9.52 6.88 -15.90
N THR A 100 -8.34 6.66 -16.50
CA THR A 100 -7.56 5.42 -16.48
C THR A 100 -6.22 5.70 -15.82
N ALA A 101 -5.86 4.93 -14.80
CA ALA A 101 -4.61 5.13 -14.09
C ALA A 101 -3.89 3.80 -13.79
N LEU A 102 -2.56 3.86 -13.84
CA LEU A 102 -1.69 2.88 -13.18
C LEU A 102 -1.14 3.49 -11.91
N VAL A 103 -1.07 2.69 -10.87
CA VAL A 103 -0.54 3.11 -9.57
C VAL A 103 0.57 2.15 -9.16
N GLU A 104 1.74 2.71 -8.82
CA GLU A 104 2.76 2.01 -8.04
C GLU A 104 2.79 2.57 -6.63
N VAL A 105 3.06 1.70 -5.66
CA VAL A 105 3.05 2.02 -4.23
C VAL A 105 4.39 1.67 -3.61
N THR A 106 4.98 2.63 -2.89
CA THR A 106 6.23 2.38 -2.19
C THR A 106 6.21 2.97 -0.79
N LEU A 107 6.85 2.29 0.17
CA LEU A 107 7.25 2.88 1.46
C LEU A 107 8.68 3.44 1.42
N GLY A 108 9.40 3.21 0.32
CA GLY A 108 10.78 3.62 0.15
C GLY A 108 10.94 5.13 0.10
N THR A 109 11.99 5.63 0.73
CA THR A 109 12.41 7.05 0.57
C THR A 109 13.84 7.18 0.06
N HIS A 110 14.51 6.05 -0.21
CA HIS A 110 15.87 6.06 -0.72
C HIS A 110 15.84 6.37 -2.23
N PRO A 111 16.72 7.26 -2.75
CA PRO A 111 16.68 7.65 -4.17
C PRO A 111 16.69 6.47 -5.14
N GLN A 112 17.54 5.46 -4.89
CA GLN A 112 17.60 4.28 -5.77
C GLN A 112 16.29 3.49 -5.81
N THR A 113 15.61 3.35 -4.66
CA THR A 113 14.29 2.71 -4.61
C THR A 113 13.31 3.50 -5.46
N LEU A 114 13.23 4.81 -5.25
CA LEU A 114 12.32 5.70 -5.98
C LEU A 114 12.56 5.70 -7.49
N ILE A 115 13.82 5.66 -7.93
CA ILE A 115 14.15 5.53 -9.36
C ILE A 115 13.69 4.18 -9.93
N ASN A 116 13.82 3.10 -9.16
CA ASN A 116 13.33 1.79 -9.58
C ASN A 116 11.80 1.80 -9.72
N GLU A 117 11.06 2.35 -8.74
CA GLU A 117 9.59 2.46 -8.83
C GLU A 117 9.16 3.30 -10.05
N LEU A 118 9.88 4.39 -10.37
CA LEU A 118 9.57 5.19 -11.58
C LEU A 118 9.83 4.42 -12.89
N ARG A 119 10.86 3.57 -12.93
CA ARG A 119 11.13 2.69 -14.07
C ARG A 119 10.08 1.60 -14.20
N GLU A 120 9.63 1.05 -13.09
CA GLU A 120 8.53 0.08 -13.04
C GLU A 120 7.23 0.73 -13.53
N LEU A 121 6.85 1.86 -12.94
CA LEU A 121 5.68 2.65 -13.32
C LEU A 121 5.65 3.00 -14.82
N THR A 122 6.79 3.18 -15.49
CA THR A 122 6.85 3.47 -16.94
C THR A 122 6.88 2.22 -17.82
N SER A 123 7.40 1.10 -17.33
CA SER A 123 7.57 -0.13 -18.10
C SER A 123 6.41 -1.12 -17.94
N HIS A 124 5.69 -1.05 -16.83
CA HIS A 124 4.56 -1.91 -16.53
C HIS A 124 3.41 -1.68 -17.51
N ARG A 125 2.80 -2.81 -17.90
CA ARG A 125 1.65 -2.83 -18.81
C ARG A 125 0.41 -3.23 -18.04
N PRO A 126 -0.71 -2.51 -18.24
CA PRO A 126 -1.96 -2.89 -17.63
C PRO A 126 -2.42 -4.25 -18.11
N ARG A 127 -3.13 -4.98 -17.25
CA ARG A 127 -3.78 -6.24 -17.59
C ARG A 127 -5.16 -6.00 -18.22
N HIS A 128 -5.89 -5.01 -17.72
CA HIS A 128 -7.30 -4.81 -18.05
C HIS A 128 -7.64 -3.37 -18.41
N VAL A 129 -6.92 -2.36 -17.90
CA VAL A 129 -7.20 -0.98 -18.29
C VAL A 129 -6.68 -0.70 -19.71
N PRO A 130 -7.44 0.03 -20.55
CA PRO A 130 -6.89 0.61 -21.77
C PRO A 130 -5.81 1.65 -21.41
N GLU A 131 -5.04 2.11 -22.41
CA GLU A 131 -3.86 2.97 -22.21
C GLU A 131 -4.08 4.01 -21.08
N PRO A 132 -3.23 3.96 -20.03
CA PRO A 132 -3.45 4.79 -18.84
C PRO A 132 -3.18 6.25 -19.15
N LYS A 133 -4.13 7.12 -18.83
CA LYS A 133 -3.98 8.59 -18.93
C LYS A 133 -3.15 9.16 -17.78
N LEU A 134 -3.05 8.43 -16.68
CA LEU A 134 -2.31 8.84 -15.48
C LEU A 134 -1.41 7.71 -15.01
N ARG A 135 -0.19 8.08 -14.60
CA ARG A 135 0.73 7.19 -13.90
C ARG A 135 0.99 7.77 -12.53
N ILE A 136 0.54 7.08 -11.49
CA ILE A 136 0.51 7.59 -10.13
C ILE A 136 1.55 6.85 -9.30
N LEU A 137 2.49 7.58 -8.69
CA LEU A 137 3.36 7.03 -7.67
C LEU A 137 2.83 7.43 -6.29
N VAL A 138 2.45 6.42 -5.52
CA VAL A 138 2.02 6.58 -4.13
C VAL A 138 3.21 6.33 -3.20
N ALA A 139 3.68 7.37 -2.52
CA ALA A 139 4.88 7.27 -1.69
C ALA A 139 4.78 8.15 -0.43
N PRO A 140 5.67 8.00 0.58
CA PRO A 140 5.69 8.93 1.70
C PRO A 140 6.05 10.34 1.23
N GLN A 141 5.46 11.38 1.81
CA GLN A 141 5.71 12.79 1.45
C GLN A 141 7.21 13.13 1.43
N LYS A 142 8.00 12.51 2.32
CA LYS A 142 9.46 12.70 2.38
C LYS A 142 10.16 12.29 1.07
N ALA A 143 9.63 11.32 0.33
CA ALA A 143 10.17 10.87 -0.96
C ALA A 143 10.04 11.93 -2.05
N PHE A 144 9.08 12.84 -1.95
CA PHE A 144 8.75 13.77 -3.03
C PHE A 144 9.86 14.77 -3.30
N LYS A 145 10.62 15.17 -2.27
CA LYS A 145 11.79 16.04 -2.44
C LYS A 145 12.81 15.44 -3.41
N THR A 146 12.97 14.12 -3.40
CA THR A 146 13.86 13.39 -4.31
C THR A 146 13.20 13.19 -5.67
N LEU A 147 11.89 12.99 -5.74
CA LEU A 147 11.17 12.72 -6.99
C LEU A 147 10.96 13.96 -7.85
N ILE A 148 10.88 15.17 -7.26
CA ILE A 148 10.66 16.42 -8.01
C ILE A 148 11.72 16.62 -9.11
N SER A 149 12.97 16.20 -8.88
CA SER A 149 14.03 16.28 -9.90
C SER A 149 13.87 15.27 -11.05
N TYR A 150 13.11 14.19 -10.86
CA TYR A 150 12.87 13.15 -11.86
C TYR A 150 11.48 13.26 -12.50
N ALA A 151 10.56 14.00 -11.89
CA ALA A 151 9.18 14.10 -12.33
C ALA A 151 9.03 14.71 -13.73
N SER A 152 9.99 15.52 -14.18
CA SER A 152 10.01 16.08 -15.53
C SER A 152 10.30 15.05 -16.63
N GLU A 153 10.84 13.87 -16.27
CA GLU A 153 11.24 12.83 -17.23
C GLU A 153 10.12 11.82 -17.50
N VAL A 154 9.11 11.76 -16.63
CA VAL A 154 7.98 10.83 -16.75
C VAL A 154 6.72 11.59 -17.15
N ARG A 155 6.31 11.41 -18.40
CA ARG A 155 5.07 11.98 -18.92
C ARG A 155 3.87 11.46 -18.12
N GLU A 156 2.95 12.37 -17.79
CA GLU A 156 1.70 12.06 -17.06
C GLU A 156 1.92 11.47 -15.65
N LEU A 157 3.11 11.69 -15.07
CA LEU A 157 3.40 11.34 -13.68
C LEU A 157 2.60 12.22 -12.71
N THR A 158 1.92 11.55 -11.80
CA THR A 158 1.25 12.14 -10.65
C THR A 158 1.86 11.59 -9.38
N LEU A 159 2.17 12.46 -8.42
CA LEU A 159 2.66 12.05 -7.11
C LEU A 159 1.52 12.18 -6.09
N LEU A 160 1.19 11.07 -5.42
CA LEU A 160 0.17 11.04 -4.36
C LEU A 160 0.82 10.59 -3.05
N SER A 161 0.78 11.43 -2.01
CA SER A 161 1.42 11.02 -0.77
C SER A 161 0.53 10.08 0.03
N LEU A 162 1.15 9.07 0.64
CA LEU A 162 0.47 8.16 1.55
C LEU A 162 -0.19 8.94 2.71
N GLU A 163 0.46 9.99 3.20
CA GLU A 163 -0.11 10.87 4.22
C GLU A 163 -1.40 11.55 3.76
N SER A 164 -1.49 11.97 2.50
CA SER A 164 -2.70 12.63 1.98
C SER A 164 -3.84 11.67 1.76
N LEU A 165 -3.52 10.45 1.33
CA LEU A 165 -4.50 9.37 1.25
C LEU A 165 -5.08 9.04 2.63
N VAL A 166 -4.24 8.99 3.67
CA VAL A 166 -4.69 8.76 5.06
C VAL A 166 -5.68 9.84 5.52
N ILE A 167 -5.42 11.11 5.23
CA ILE A 167 -6.33 12.22 5.61
C ILE A 167 -7.66 12.08 4.89
N ALA A 168 -7.62 11.93 3.57
CA ALA A 168 -8.82 11.81 2.76
C ALA A 168 -9.72 10.66 3.23
N LEU A 169 -9.10 9.53 3.58
CA LEU A 169 -9.80 8.37 4.13
C LEU A 169 -10.37 8.63 5.52
N ALA A 170 -9.65 9.35 6.39
CA ALA A 170 -10.10 9.67 7.74
C ALA A 170 -11.27 10.66 7.76
N GLU A 171 -11.35 11.55 6.76
CA GLU A 171 -12.48 12.50 6.59
C GLU A 171 -13.74 11.82 6.03
N GLU A 172 -13.64 10.57 5.56
CA GLU A 172 -14.71 9.72 5.00
C GLU A 172 -15.53 10.36 3.86
N GLY A 173 -14.99 11.39 3.21
CA GLY A 173 -15.59 12.01 2.02
C GLY A 173 -15.31 11.20 0.75
N ARG A 174 -16.26 11.21 -0.19
CA ARG A 174 -15.94 10.86 -1.58
C ARG A 174 -15.17 12.01 -2.20
N ILE A 175 -14.05 11.70 -2.83
CA ILE A 175 -13.24 12.68 -3.54
C ILE A 175 -12.81 12.11 -4.89
N THR A 176 -12.69 13.00 -5.86
CA THR A 176 -12.11 12.68 -7.17
C THR A 176 -10.58 12.55 -7.07
N PHE A 177 -9.94 11.93 -8.07
CA PHE A 177 -8.48 11.93 -8.14
C PHE A 177 -7.92 13.36 -8.20
N ASP A 178 -8.54 14.26 -8.95
CA ASP A 178 -8.08 15.65 -9.05
C ASP A 178 -8.08 16.36 -7.68
N GLU A 179 -9.10 16.11 -6.87
CA GLU A 179 -9.17 16.62 -5.50
C GLU A 179 -8.11 15.99 -4.62
N LEU A 180 -7.94 14.67 -4.67
CA LEU A 180 -6.94 13.90 -3.93
C LEU A 180 -5.51 14.36 -4.26
N ILE A 181 -5.23 14.63 -5.54
CA ILE A 181 -3.95 15.14 -6.02
C ILE A 181 -3.72 16.57 -5.50
N ARG A 182 -4.75 17.42 -5.46
CA ARG A 182 -4.64 18.78 -4.92
C ARG A 182 -4.43 18.79 -3.40
N THR A 183 -4.95 17.80 -2.68
CA THR A 183 -4.79 17.68 -1.22
C THR A 183 -3.37 17.28 -0.81
N SER A 184 -2.55 16.76 -1.74
CA SER A 184 -1.15 16.34 -1.53
C SER A 184 -0.18 17.41 -0.99
N LYS A 185 -0.64 18.66 -0.88
CA LYS A 185 0.12 19.82 -0.40
C LYS A 185 0.03 20.04 1.12
N ILE A 186 -0.76 19.25 1.84
CA ILE A 186 -0.99 19.46 3.28
C ILE A 186 0.04 18.68 4.11
N ASN A 187 0.75 19.39 4.99
CA ASN A 187 1.71 18.80 5.93
C ASN A 187 0.95 18.20 7.12
N VAL A 188 1.01 16.87 7.29
CA VAL A 188 0.28 16.19 8.37
C VAL A 188 1.16 15.48 9.37
N LYS A 189 0.77 15.65 10.63
CA LYS A 189 1.37 15.02 11.79
C LYS A 189 0.63 13.72 12.07
N ILE A 190 1.23 12.59 11.68
CA ILE A 190 0.72 11.26 12.02
C ILE A 190 0.70 11.13 13.56
N LEU A 191 -0.49 10.93 14.13
CA LEU A 191 -0.65 10.76 15.57
C LEU A 191 0.03 9.46 16.02
N LYS A 192 0.76 9.52 17.13
CA LYS A 192 1.34 8.33 17.75
C LYS A 192 0.23 7.56 18.47
N PRO A 193 0.28 6.22 18.49
CA PRO A 193 -0.73 5.42 19.18
C PRO A 193 -0.77 5.74 20.68
N GLU A 194 -1.97 5.92 21.23
CA GLU A 194 -2.22 6.35 22.62
C GLU A 194 -2.21 5.21 23.66
N GLN A 195 -2.07 3.95 23.24
CA GLN A 195 -2.27 2.80 24.12
C GLN A 195 -0.99 2.27 24.79
N PRO A 196 -1.09 1.70 26.00
CA PRO A 196 0.04 1.07 26.68
C PRO A 196 0.55 -0.13 25.87
N PRO A 197 1.87 -0.41 25.92
CA PRO A 197 2.48 -1.50 25.15
C PRO A 197 1.84 -2.86 25.50
N ALA A 198 1.67 -3.71 24.49
CA ALA A 198 1.17 -5.07 24.70
C ALA A 198 2.19 -5.92 25.47
N LYS A 199 1.72 -6.87 26.30
CA LYS A 199 2.60 -7.73 27.11
C LYS A 199 3.31 -8.80 26.27
N ASN A 200 2.68 -9.23 25.18
CA ASN A 200 3.27 -10.18 24.23
C ASN A 200 2.69 -9.99 22.82
N LEU A 201 3.26 -10.71 21.85
CA LEU A 201 2.90 -10.60 20.44
C LEU A 201 1.45 -11.04 20.14
N LEU A 202 0.95 -12.10 20.78
CA LEU A 202 -0.43 -12.56 20.57
C LEU A 202 -1.44 -11.53 21.07
N GLU A 203 -1.16 -10.91 22.21
CA GLU A 203 -1.97 -9.79 22.72
C GLU A 203 -1.93 -8.59 21.78
N ALA A 204 -0.77 -8.26 21.20
CA ALA A 204 -0.66 -7.19 20.21
C ALA A 204 -1.52 -7.48 18.97
N ILE A 205 -1.43 -8.68 18.41
CA ILE A 205 -2.24 -9.11 17.24
C ILE A 205 -3.73 -9.08 17.60
N GLY A 206 -4.12 -9.64 18.74
CA GLY A 206 -5.52 -9.66 19.19
C GLY A 206 -6.11 -8.26 19.38
N ARG A 207 -5.35 -7.31 19.95
CA ARG A 207 -5.78 -5.91 20.11
C ARG A 207 -6.05 -5.22 18.78
N GLU A 208 -5.22 -5.47 17.76
CA GLU A 208 -5.40 -4.88 16.43
C GLU A 208 -6.60 -5.52 15.70
N LEU A 209 -6.79 -6.84 15.81
CA LEU A 209 -7.99 -7.51 15.27
C LEU A 209 -9.29 -6.96 15.88
N LEU A 210 -9.31 -6.69 17.19
CA LEU A 210 -10.49 -6.11 17.86
C LEU A 210 -10.83 -4.69 17.40
N LYS A 211 -9.85 -3.95 16.83
CA LYS A 211 -10.06 -2.63 16.22
C LYS A 211 -10.45 -2.72 14.74
N GLY A 212 -10.48 -3.92 14.17
CA GLY A 212 -10.69 -4.12 12.73
C GLY A 212 -9.43 -3.93 11.89
N HIS A 213 -8.25 -3.80 12.51
CA HIS A 213 -6.95 -3.65 11.83
C HIS A 213 -6.42 -5.00 11.34
N VAL A 214 -7.17 -5.63 10.45
CA VAL A 214 -6.92 -7.01 10.00
C VAL A 214 -5.63 -7.10 9.19
N VAL A 215 -5.35 -6.15 8.31
CA VAL A 215 -4.19 -6.22 7.41
C VAL A 215 -2.88 -6.16 8.21
N VAL A 216 -2.77 -5.22 9.14
CA VAL A 216 -1.60 -5.10 10.02
C VAL A 216 -1.47 -6.33 10.90
N ALA A 217 -2.56 -6.79 11.51
CA ALA A 217 -2.53 -7.95 12.40
C ALA A 217 -2.05 -9.22 11.69
N LEU A 218 -2.56 -9.50 10.48
CA LEU A 218 -2.18 -10.65 9.68
C LEU A 218 -0.74 -10.54 9.17
N THR A 219 -0.32 -9.34 8.72
CA THR A 219 1.07 -9.09 8.29
C THR A 219 2.05 -9.38 9.42
N VAL A 220 1.77 -8.89 10.63
CA VAL A 220 2.60 -9.14 11.82
C VAL A 220 2.62 -10.63 12.18
N ALA A 221 1.48 -11.31 12.11
CA ALA A 221 1.39 -12.74 12.37
C ALA A 221 2.22 -13.56 11.37
N SER A 222 2.14 -13.25 10.07
CA SER A 222 2.89 -13.92 9.01
C SER A 222 4.41 -13.70 9.14
N ILE A 223 4.85 -12.49 9.48
CA ILE A 223 6.28 -12.22 9.72
C ILE A 223 6.78 -12.97 10.97
N ALA A 224 5.94 -13.09 12.00
CA ALA A 224 6.31 -13.80 13.21
C ALA A 224 6.34 -15.33 13.05
N SER A 225 5.49 -15.89 12.18
CA SER A 225 5.48 -17.32 11.89
C SER A 225 6.69 -17.73 11.04
N SER A 226 7.10 -16.92 10.06
CA SER A 226 8.29 -17.17 9.23
C SER A 226 9.59 -17.19 10.05
N ARG A 227 9.65 -16.43 11.15
CA ARG A 227 10.75 -16.50 12.13
C ARG A 227 10.90 -17.84 12.83
N LYS A 228 9.82 -18.60 13.03
CA LYS A 228 9.93 -19.92 13.69
C LYS A 228 10.51 -20.96 12.75
N HIS A 229 10.30 -20.87 11.43
CA HIS A 229 10.84 -21.85 10.48
C HIS A 229 12.34 -21.66 10.21
N SER A 230 12.87 -20.43 10.30
CA SER A 230 14.30 -20.16 10.11
C SER A 230 15.20 -20.64 11.25
N ILE A 231 14.65 -20.92 12.45
CA ILE A 231 15.41 -21.48 13.58
C ILE A 231 15.60 -23.00 13.45
N TYR A 232 14.73 -23.69 12.71
CA TYR A 232 14.83 -25.15 12.52
C TYR A 232 15.73 -25.58 11.36
N PHE A 233 16.13 -24.65 10.47
CA PHE A 233 17.03 -24.97 9.34
C PHE A 233 18.53 -24.66 9.59
N ASN A 234 18.89 -24.05 10.72
CA ASN A 234 20.29 -23.81 11.11
C ASN A 234 20.84 -24.79 12.17
N LYS A 235 20.27 -26.00 12.25
CA LYS A 235 20.81 -27.09 13.06
C LYS A 235 21.06 -28.35 12.24
N THR A 236 21.75 -28.23 11.11
CA THR A 236 22.53 -29.33 10.50
C THR A 236 23.48 -28.75 9.46
N SER A 237 24.70 -28.39 9.87
CA SER A 237 25.95 -28.71 9.16
C SER A 237 27.11 -28.62 10.14
#